data_AF-A0A1D8P5R7-F1
#
_entry.id   AF-A0A1D8P5R7-F1
#
_cell.length_a   1.000
_cell.length_b   1.000
_cell.length_c   1.000
_cell.angle_alpha   90.00
_cell.angle_beta   90.00
_cell.angle_gamma   90.00
#
_symmetry.space_group_name_H-M   'P 1'
#
loop_
_entity.id
_entity.type
_entity.pdbx_description
1 polymer ?
#
loop_
_entity_poly.entity_id
_entity_poly.type
_entity_poly.pdbx_seq_one_letter_code
_entity_poly.pdbx_strand_id
1 'polypeptide(L)'
;MKKLKYVSILCLLFISACSDPDEDNIIDSATQSEILGTWTMTEFYTNNGRTITDVQGTELTTNFVSEGQDFETTVTFTENPNEVTSEGGYTTILTSTVLGQSLTQEVPTPSSGVTGTWSLNNGILAISNAAGTGNYEIIELS
;
A
#
# COMPACT_ATOMS: atom_id res chain seq x y z
N MET A 1 -10.76 -67.57 -21.10
CA MET A 1 -10.31 -67.24 -19.72
C MET A 1 -9.64 -65.87 -19.74
N LYS A 2 -10.33 -64.87 -19.18
CA LYS A 2 -9.95 -63.46 -19.12
C LYS A 2 -8.71 -63.31 -18.21
N LYS A 3 -7.62 -62.71 -18.69
CA LYS A 3 -6.50 -62.29 -17.83
C LYS A 3 -6.41 -60.77 -17.82
N LEU A 4 -6.99 -60.23 -16.77
CA LEU A 4 -6.87 -58.85 -16.33
C LEU A 4 -5.50 -58.69 -15.67
N LYS A 5 -4.68 -57.76 -16.18
CA LYS A 5 -3.51 -57.25 -15.46
C LYS A 5 -3.64 -55.74 -15.37
N TYR A 6 -3.70 -55.28 -14.13
CA TYR A 6 -3.89 -53.91 -13.69
C TYR A 6 -2.61 -53.09 -13.80
N VAL A 7 -2.80 -51.80 -13.54
CA VAL A 7 -1.83 -50.78 -13.12
C VAL A 7 -1.26 -49.92 -14.25
N SER A 8 -1.99 -48.85 -14.54
CA SER A 8 -1.36 -47.54 -14.73
C SER A 8 -2.20 -46.52 -13.99
N ILE A 9 -1.62 -46.06 -12.88
CA ILE A 9 -2.17 -45.07 -11.97
C ILE A 9 -1.93 -43.71 -12.63
N LEU A 10 -2.93 -43.20 -13.36
CA LEU A 10 -2.88 -41.83 -13.85
C LEU A 10 -3.52 -40.92 -12.80
N CYS A 11 -2.74 -40.67 -11.76
CA CYS A 11 -2.98 -39.58 -10.82
C CYS A 11 -2.71 -38.26 -11.55
N LEU A 12 -3.72 -37.74 -12.24
CA LEU A 12 -3.76 -36.35 -12.69
C LEU A 12 -4.62 -35.57 -11.69
N LEU A 13 -4.09 -35.41 -10.49
CA LEU A 13 -4.47 -34.35 -9.57
C LEU A 13 -3.63 -33.12 -9.93
N PHE A 14 -4.11 -32.34 -10.90
CA PHE A 14 -3.81 -30.91 -10.99
C PHE A 14 -5.12 -30.14 -10.76
N ILE A 15 -5.66 -30.26 -9.55
CA ILE A 15 -6.48 -29.20 -8.97
C ILE A 15 -5.51 -28.24 -8.26
N SER A 16 -4.93 -27.35 -9.04
CA SER A 16 -4.30 -26.12 -8.55
C SER A 16 -4.95 -24.94 -9.26
N ALA A 17 -6.22 -24.73 -8.93
CA ALA A 17 -6.84 -23.41 -8.96
C ALA A 17 -7.45 -23.23 -7.58
N CYS A 18 -6.58 -22.95 -6.59
CA CYS A 18 -7.02 -22.17 -5.44
C CYS A 18 -7.17 -20.75 -5.97
N SER A 19 -8.32 -20.48 -6.58
CA SER A 19 -8.90 -19.16 -6.47
C SER A 19 -9.24 -19.03 -5.01
N ASP A 20 -8.44 -18.28 -4.26
CA ASP A 20 -8.96 -17.59 -3.10
C ASP A 20 -9.58 -16.31 -3.67
N PRO A 21 -10.91 -16.25 -3.86
CA PRO A 21 -11.59 -14.98 -3.79
C PRO A 21 -11.55 -14.62 -2.31
N ASP A 22 -10.52 -13.90 -1.89
CA ASP A 22 -10.70 -13.01 -0.75
C ASP A 22 -11.59 -11.86 -1.25
N GLU A 23 -12.88 -12.19 -1.42
CA GLU A 23 -13.97 -11.24 -1.26
C GLU A 23 -13.94 -10.83 0.21
N ASP A 24 -13.39 -9.65 0.50
CA ASP A 24 -13.91 -8.78 1.55
C ASP A 24 -13.32 -7.37 1.41
N ASN A 25 -14.15 -6.47 0.86
CA ASN A 25 -14.01 -5.00 0.79
C ASN A 25 -12.99 -4.37 -0.18
N ILE A 26 -12.87 -4.89 -1.40
CA ILE A 26 -12.56 -3.95 -2.50
C ILE A 26 -13.86 -3.18 -2.74
N ILE A 27 -13.85 -1.85 -2.60
CA ILE A 27 -14.96 -1.01 -3.06
C ILE A 27 -15.09 -1.28 -4.56
N ASP A 28 -16.02 -2.15 -4.93
CA ASP A 28 -16.38 -2.40 -6.31
C ASP A 28 -16.96 -1.08 -6.83
N SER A 29 -16.11 -0.34 -7.55
CA SER A 29 -16.37 0.95 -8.19
C SER A 29 -16.41 2.22 -7.34
N ALA A 30 -15.34 2.54 -6.59
CA ALA A 30 -15.05 3.96 -6.32
C ALA A 30 -15.04 4.72 -7.66
N THR A 31 -15.84 5.78 -7.76
CA THR A 31 -15.96 6.62 -8.95
C THR A 31 -15.04 7.83 -8.85
N GLN A 32 -14.61 8.35 -10.01
CA GLN A 32 -13.77 9.56 -10.02
C GLN A 32 -14.44 10.74 -9.29
N SER A 33 -15.76 10.90 -9.42
CA SER A 33 -16.52 11.95 -8.76
C SER A 33 -16.48 11.87 -7.23
N GLU A 34 -16.33 10.68 -6.66
CA GLU A 34 -16.29 10.50 -5.20
C GLU A 34 -14.92 10.86 -4.62
N ILE A 35 -13.86 10.91 -5.44
CA ILE A 35 -12.51 11.30 -4.99
C ILE A 35 -12.30 12.81 -5.06
N LEU A 36 -13.04 13.52 -5.91
CA LEU A 36 -12.86 14.95 -6.11
C LEU A 36 -13.10 15.75 -4.82
N GLY A 37 -12.30 16.79 -4.63
CA GLY A 37 -12.39 17.68 -3.48
C GLY A 37 -11.18 17.59 -2.55
N THR A 38 -11.33 18.17 -1.37
CA THR A 38 -10.27 18.29 -0.36
C THR A 38 -10.52 17.34 0.79
N TRP A 39 -9.54 16.49 1.05
CA TRP A 39 -9.52 15.47 2.10
C TRP A 39 -8.56 15.88 3.20
N THR A 40 -8.95 15.66 4.46
CA THR A 40 -8.06 15.83 5.61
C THR A 40 -7.52 14.48 6.01
N MET A 41 -6.21 14.39 6.20
CA MET A 41 -5.56 13.18 6.71
C MET A 41 -5.89 13.04 8.20
N THR A 42 -6.52 11.92 8.58
CA THR A 42 -6.89 11.66 9.97
C THR A 42 -6.06 10.55 10.61
N GLU A 43 -5.45 9.69 9.80
CA GLU A 43 -4.68 8.56 10.26
C GLU A 43 -3.56 8.19 9.29
N PHE A 44 -2.46 7.71 9.84
CA PHE A 44 -1.38 7.06 9.11
C PHE A 44 -0.70 6.04 9.99
N TYR A 45 -0.55 4.83 9.48
CA TYR A 45 0.24 3.81 10.14
C TYR A 45 0.94 2.93 9.11
N THR A 46 2.05 2.34 9.53
CA THR A 46 2.68 1.22 8.84
C THR A 46 2.94 0.14 9.86
N ASN A 47 2.32 -1.01 9.63
CA ASN A 47 2.53 -2.20 10.43
C ASN A 47 3.44 -3.15 9.66
N ASN A 48 4.42 -3.73 10.34
CA ASN A 48 5.35 -4.71 9.77
C ASN A 48 6.20 -4.18 8.59
N GLY A 49 6.59 -2.91 8.63
CA GLY A 49 7.53 -2.34 7.67
C GLY A 49 8.88 -3.05 7.74
N ARG A 50 9.54 -3.24 6.58
CA ARG A 50 10.84 -3.91 6.50
C ARG A 50 11.73 -3.26 5.46
N THR A 51 12.98 -2.99 5.83
CA THR A 51 14.04 -2.62 4.90
C THR A 51 15.19 -3.63 5.00
N ILE A 52 15.83 -3.91 3.87
CA ILE A 52 17.02 -4.75 3.78
C ILE A 52 18.11 -3.86 3.20
N THR A 53 19.24 -3.75 3.91
CA THR A 53 20.40 -2.99 3.45
C THR A 53 21.61 -3.92 3.40
N ASP A 54 22.31 -3.95 2.26
CA ASP A 54 23.60 -4.62 2.16
C ASP A 54 24.70 -3.68 2.67
N VAL A 55 25.44 -4.12 3.68
CA VAL A 55 26.64 -3.43 4.17
C VAL A 55 27.80 -4.40 4.06
N GLN A 56 28.67 -4.15 3.07
CA GLN A 56 29.87 -4.95 2.82
C GLN A 56 29.58 -6.45 2.61
N GLY A 57 28.51 -6.77 1.88
CA GLY A 57 28.10 -8.15 1.60
C GLY A 57 27.37 -8.85 2.76
N THR A 58 27.03 -8.11 3.82
CA THR A 58 26.16 -8.60 4.90
C THR A 58 24.82 -7.89 4.81
N GLU A 59 23.75 -8.67 4.68
CA GLU A 59 22.39 -8.13 4.73
C GLU A 59 21.99 -7.81 6.17
N LEU A 60 21.61 -6.56 6.39
CA LEU A 60 21.00 -6.07 7.62
C LEU A 60 19.51 -5.83 7.37
N THR A 61 18.68 -6.60 8.07
CA THR A 61 17.23 -6.38 8.09
C THR A 61 16.87 -5.42 9.21
N THR A 62 16.16 -4.36 8.86
CA THR A 62 15.50 -3.44 9.81
C THR A 62 14.00 -3.63 9.69
N ASN A 63 13.34 -3.95 10.79
CA ASN A 63 11.88 -3.91 10.84
C ASN A 63 11.45 -2.58 11.43
N PHE A 64 10.35 -2.00 10.99
CA PHE A 64 9.83 -0.77 11.54
C PHE A 64 8.30 -0.77 11.63
N VAL A 65 7.81 -0.03 12.61
CA VAL A 65 6.41 0.40 12.67
C VAL A 65 6.39 1.92 12.72
N SER A 66 5.37 2.52 12.13
CA SER A 66 5.20 3.97 12.20
C SER A 66 3.74 4.32 12.42
N GLU A 67 3.51 5.38 13.19
CA GLU A 67 2.19 5.98 13.41
C GLU A 67 2.32 7.50 13.22
N GLY A 68 1.30 8.11 12.64
CA GLY A 68 1.22 9.56 12.47
C GLY A 68 0.49 10.23 13.63
N GLN A 69 0.89 11.45 13.96
CA GLN A 69 0.20 12.36 14.87
C GLN A 69 0.30 13.81 14.36
N ASP A 70 -0.43 14.72 14.99
CA ASP A 70 -0.45 16.15 14.66
C ASP A 70 -0.75 16.40 13.17
N PHE A 71 -1.82 15.79 12.66
CA PHE A 71 -2.19 15.88 11.26
C PHE A 71 -2.76 17.26 10.91
N GLU A 72 -2.01 18.00 10.11
CA GLU A 72 -2.45 19.24 9.46
C GLU A 72 -2.47 19.07 7.93
N THR A 73 -2.38 17.83 7.45
CA THR A 73 -2.28 17.52 6.02
C THR A 73 -3.64 17.51 5.35
N THR A 74 -3.75 18.27 4.26
CA THR A 74 -4.88 18.21 3.33
C THR A 74 -4.44 17.76 1.95
N VAL A 75 -5.27 16.99 1.25
CA VAL A 75 -5.04 16.53 -0.12
C VAL A 75 -6.23 16.95 -0.98
N THR A 76 -5.98 17.65 -2.08
CA THR A 76 -7.02 18.09 -3.01
C THR A 76 -6.88 17.40 -4.35
N PHE A 77 -7.95 16.75 -4.81
CA PHE A 77 -8.08 16.15 -6.12
C PHE A 77 -8.99 17.01 -7.01
N THR A 78 -8.52 17.38 -8.20
CA THR A 78 -9.29 18.13 -9.20
C THR A 78 -9.48 17.33 -10.47
N GLU A 79 -10.45 17.74 -11.30
CA GLU A 79 -10.66 17.22 -12.66
C GLU A 79 -10.45 18.35 -13.68
N ASN A 80 -10.05 18.00 -14.90
CA ASN A 80 -9.87 18.95 -16.02
C ASN A 80 -8.91 20.13 -15.71
N PRO A 81 -7.64 19.88 -15.33
CA PRO A 81 -6.93 18.59 -15.39
C PRO A 81 -7.02 17.74 -14.11
N ASN A 82 -6.72 16.45 -14.24
CA ASN A 82 -6.63 15.51 -13.13
C ASN A 82 -5.34 15.74 -12.33
N GLU A 83 -5.39 16.70 -11.42
CA GLU A 83 -4.28 17.10 -10.55
C GLU A 83 -4.56 16.73 -9.10
N VAL A 84 -3.50 16.37 -8.39
CA VAL A 84 -3.53 16.15 -6.95
C VAL A 84 -2.49 17.06 -6.32
N THR A 85 -2.91 17.75 -5.26
CA THR A 85 -2.05 18.62 -4.46
C THR A 85 -2.17 18.23 -2.99
N SER A 86 -1.05 18.23 -2.28
CA SER A 86 -1.02 18.06 -0.83
C SER A 86 -0.39 19.27 -0.18
N GLU A 87 -0.93 19.69 0.97
CA GLU A 87 -0.41 20.79 1.79
C GLU A 87 -0.43 20.38 3.27
N GLY A 88 0.28 21.13 4.12
CA GLY A 88 0.39 20.83 5.55
C GLY A 88 1.35 19.69 5.85
N GLY A 89 1.32 19.15 7.06
CA GLY A 89 2.28 18.12 7.49
C GLY A 89 1.76 17.32 8.67
N TYR A 90 2.57 16.34 9.08
CA TYR A 90 2.31 15.49 10.24
C TYR A 90 3.62 15.04 10.87
N THR A 91 3.57 14.60 12.11
CA THR A 91 4.71 14.00 12.80
C THR A 91 4.60 12.49 12.73
N THR A 92 5.67 11.82 12.29
CA THR A 92 5.75 10.35 12.30
C THR A 92 6.47 9.89 13.56
N ILE A 93 5.82 9.06 14.37
CA ILE A 93 6.49 8.28 15.42
C ILE A 93 7.00 6.99 14.77
N LEU A 94 8.30 6.92 14.51
CA LEU A 94 8.95 5.78 13.87
C LEU A 94 9.66 4.93 14.93
N THR A 95 9.27 3.66 15.06
CA THR A 95 10.01 2.67 15.86
C THR A 95 10.70 1.69 14.93
N SER A 96 12.03 1.73 14.89
CA SER A 96 12.86 0.82 14.09
C SER A 96 13.55 -0.20 14.97
N THR A 97 13.57 -1.47 14.55
CA THR A 97 14.21 -2.59 15.23
C THR A 97 15.28 -3.22 14.35
N VAL A 98 16.52 -3.18 14.82
CA VAL A 98 17.69 -3.74 14.14
C VAL A 98 18.46 -4.60 15.12
N LEU A 99 18.80 -5.83 14.74
CA LEU A 99 19.53 -6.79 15.60
C LEU A 99 18.88 -6.97 16.98
N GLY A 100 17.55 -6.92 17.05
CA GLY A 100 16.77 -7.07 18.29
C GLY A 100 16.75 -5.84 19.21
N GLN A 101 17.36 -4.72 18.80
CA GLN A 101 17.32 -3.45 19.52
C GLN A 101 16.37 -2.48 18.81
N SER A 102 15.52 -1.81 19.59
CA SER A 102 14.55 -0.85 19.06
C SER A 102 14.93 0.58 19.42
N LEU A 103 14.72 1.49 18.48
CA LEU A 103 14.84 2.94 18.64
C LEU A 103 13.55 3.59 18.15
N THR A 104 12.96 4.45 18.97
CA THR A 104 11.79 5.27 18.62
C THR A 104 12.22 6.71 18.43
N GLN A 105 11.77 7.33 17.34
CA GLN A 105 12.05 8.73 17.00
C GLN A 105 10.79 9.42 16.51
N GLU A 106 10.66 10.70 16.83
CA GLU A 106 9.67 11.58 16.21
C GLU A 106 10.34 12.27 15.02
N VAL A 107 9.73 12.09 13.85
CA VAL A 107 10.21 12.63 12.58
C VAL A 107 9.12 13.55 12.04
N PRO A 108 9.28 14.88 12.17
CA PRO A 108 8.39 15.83 11.53
C PRO A 108 8.50 15.70 10.01
N THR A 109 7.37 15.49 9.33
CA THR A 109 7.30 15.51 7.87
C THR A 109 6.95 16.93 7.42
N PRO A 110 7.91 17.71 6.88
CA PRO A 110 7.65 19.08 6.50
C PRO A 110 6.67 19.16 5.32
N SER A 111 5.91 20.24 5.29
CA SER A 111 4.81 20.51 4.36
C SER A 111 5.22 20.86 2.93
N SER A 112 6.25 20.20 2.41
CA SER A 112 6.65 20.37 1.02
C SER A 112 5.52 19.82 0.16
N GLY A 113 4.59 20.69 -0.22
CA GLY A 113 3.38 20.30 -0.89
C GLY A 113 3.70 19.47 -2.12
N VAL A 114 3.08 18.30 -2.20
CA VAL A 114 3.30 17.36 -3.31
C VAL A 114 2.25 17.67 -4.37
N THR A 115 2.70 18.06 -5.55
CA THR A 115 1.84 18.17 -6.73
C THR A 115 2.11 16.99 -7.66
N GLY A 116 1.04 16.43 -8.20
CA GLY A 116 1.10 15.35 -9.16
C GLY A 116 -0.16 15.26 -10.01
N THR A 117 -0.24 14.22 -10.82
CA THR A 117 -1.46 13.81 -11.51
C THR A 117 -2.05 12.58 -10.84
N TRP A 118 -3.35 12.38 -11.01
CA TRP A 118 -4.01 11.19 -10.49
C TRP A 118 -4.92 10.52 -11.53
N SER A 119 -5.15 9.23 -11.35
CA SER A 119 -6.13 8.46 -12.11
C SER A 119 -6.73 7.37 -11.22
N LEU A 120 -7.96 6.97 -11.51
CA LEU A 120 -8.65 5.90 -10.81
C LEU A 120 -9.06 4.83 -11.82
N ASN A 121 -8.56 3.62 -11.67
CA ASN A 121 -8.92 2.49 -12.52
C ASN A 121 -9.17 1.26 -11.65
N ASN A 122 -10.37 0.68 -11.75
CA ASN A 122 -10.78 -0.51 -11.00
C ASN A 122 -10.53 -0.40 -9.48
N GLY A 123 -10.91 0.74 -8.87
CA GLY A 123 -10.69 0.99 -7.43
C GLY A 123 -9.25 1.30 -7.02
N ILE A 124 -8.29 1.23 -7.95
CA ILE A 124 -6.90 1.57 -7.70
C ILE A 124 -6.66 3.04 -8.07
N LEU A 125 -6.38 3.86 -7.06
CA LEU A 125 -5.94 5.23 -7.19
C LEU A 125 -4.45 5.24 -7.50
N ALA A 126 -4.07 5.77 -8.66
CA ALA A 126 -2.66 5.97 -9.03
C ALA A 126 -2.32 7.45 -8.98
N ILE A 127 -1.29 7.82 -8.19
CA ILE A 127 -0.77 9.18 -8.09
C ILE A 127 0.65 9.21 -8.68
N SER A 128 0.90 10.13 -9.60
CA SER A 128 2.19 10.27 -10.28
C SER A 128 2.79 11.66 -10.09
N ASN A 129 4.06 11.72 -9.71
CA ASN A 129 4.82 12.96 -9.57
C ASN A 129 6.30 12.75 -9.98
N ALA A 130 7.17 13.72 -9.68
CA ALA A 130 8.59 13.65 -10.03
C ALA A 130 9.36 12.50 -9.34
N ALA A 131 8.85 11.96 -8.23
CA ALA A 131 9.44 10.83 -7.51
C ALA A 131 8.99 9.46 -8.06
N GLY A 132 7.94 9.43 -8.89
CA GLY A 132 7.41 8.20 -9.50
C GLY A 132 5.89 8.09 -9.36
N THR A 133 5.38 6.87 -9.57
CA THR A 133 3.96 6.55 -9.46
C THR A 133 3.72 5.62 -8.28
N GLY A 134 2.83 6.03 -7.38
CA GLY A 134 2.29 5.18 -6.31
C GLY A 134 0.88 4.70 -6.65
N ASN A 135 0.57 3.45 -6.31
CA ASN A 135 -0.76 2.86 -6.44
C ASN A 135 -1.34 2.62 -5.05
N TYR A 136 -2.61 3.00 -4.86
CA TYR A 136 -3.31 3.00 -3.59
C TYR A 136 -4.67 2.32 -3.79
N GLU A 137 -5.02 1.47 -2.83
CA GLU A 137 -6.35 0.89 -2.73
C GLU A 137 -7.23 1.79 -1.86
N ILE A 138 -8.48 1.98 -2.27
CA ILE A 138 -9.45 2.77 -1.51
C ILE A 138 -10.26 1.82 -0.63
N ILE A 139 -10.13 2.00 0.68
CA ILE A 139 -10.79 1.14 1.69
C ILE A 139 -12.16 1.72 2.07
N GLU A 140 -12.30 3.04 2.14
CA GLU A 140 -13.55 3.73 2.49
C GLU A 140 -13.62 5.12 1.84
N LEU A 141 -14.85 5.58 1.53
CA LEU A 141 -15.19 6.94 1.11
C LEU A 141 -16.40 7.40 1.97
N SER A 142 -16.24 8.47 2.75
CA SER A 142 -17.27 8.96 3.69
C SER A 142 -17.45 10.47 3.63
#